data_AF-B7VDB2-F1
#
_entry.id   AF-B7VDB2-F1
#
_cell.length_a   1.000
_cell.length_b   1.000
_cell.length_c   1.000
_cell.angle_alpha   90.00
_cell.angle_beta   90.00
_cell.angle_gamma   90.00
#
_symmetry.space_group_name_H-M   'P 1'
#
loop_
_entity.id
_entity.type
_entity.pdbx_description
1 polymer ?
#
loop_
_entity_poly.entity_id
_entity_poly.type
_entity_poly.pdbx_seq_one_letter_code
_entity_poly.pdbx_strand_id
1 'polypeptide(L)'
;MHALQCPACGKQCLSSSRKLFLGPARSISCASCGARVSVTWFASMALIALQSCVMVVTGVLALMLASPFSSLYTPIVIFALGSAVGTAPFLWAYVRFVPLVVRGA
;
A
#
# COMPACT_ATOMS: atom_id res chain seq x y z
N MET A 1 9.98 -8.81 12.09
CA MET A 1 9.65 -7.50 11.47
C MET A 1 10.92 -6.94 10.87
N HIS A 2 10.99 -6.76 9.55
CA HIS A 2 12.20 -6.22 8.92
C HIS A 2 12.32 -4.71 9.18
N ALA A 3 13.43 -4.27 9.76
CA ALA A 3 13.75 -2.86 9.88
C ALA A 3 14.26 -2.34 8.53
N LEU A 4 13.72 -1.22 8.07
CA LEU A 4 14.19 -0.51 6.89
C LEU A 4 15.36 0.40 7.26
N GLN A 5 16.37 0.37 6.39
CA GLN A 5 17.58 1.18 6.51
C GLN A 5 17.33 2.60 5.98
N CYS A 6 17.98 3.57 6.60
CA CYS A 6 18.01 4.95 6.14
C CYS A 6 18.84 5.04 4.85
N PRO A 7 18.35 5.65 3.76
CA PRO A 7 19.14 5.83 2.54
C PRO A 7 20.32 6.80 2.73
N ALA A 8 20.29 7.67 3.76
CA ALA A 8 21.37 8.63 4.02
C ALA A 8 22.51 8.06 4.87
N CYS A 9 22.22 7.26 5.90
CA CYS A 9 23.23 6.78 6.85
C CYS A 9 23.35 5.25 6.95
N GLY A 10 22.53 4.48 6.21
CA GLY A 10 22.52 3.01 6.24
C GLY A 10 22.00 2.37 7.53
N LYS A 11 21.87 3.14 8.62
CA LYS A 11 21.36 2.66 9.91
C LYS A 11 19.86 2.41 9.88
N GLN A 12 19.37 1.56 10.78
CA GLN A 12 17.94 1.28 10.90
C GLN A 12 17.17 2.55 11.28
N CYS A 13 16.17 2.89 10.47
CA CYS A 13 15.36 4.10 10.66
C CYS A 13 13.93 3.76 11.10
N LEU A 14 13.33 2.72 10.52
CA LEU A 14 11.89 2.49 10.65
C LEU A 14 11.51 1.01 10.50
N SER A 15 10.52 0.54 11.24
CA SER A 15 9.89 -0.78 11.03
C SER A 15 8.93 -0.78 9.83
N SER A 16 8.72 -1.93 9.18
CA SER A 16 7.76 -2.08 8.07
C SER A 16 6.34 -1.59 8.37
N SER A 17 5.84 -1.81 9.59
CA SER A 17 4.51 -1.37 10.02
C SER A 17 4.40 0.16 10.07
N ARG A 18 5.36 0.83 10.70
CA ARG A 18 5.45 2.30 10.64
C ARG A 18 5.58 2.84 9.22
N LYS A 19 6.17 2.09 8.28
CA LYS A 19 6.26 2.50 6.86
C LYS A 19 4.87 2.57 6.22
N LEU A 20 3.99 1.62 6.55
CA LEU A 20 2.60 1.62 6.07
C LEU A 20 1.80 2.83 6.58
N PHE A 21 2.09 3.28 7.81
CA PHE A 21 1.49 4.50 8.36
C PHE A 21 2.19 5.79 7.88
N LEU A 22 3.39 5.68 7.30
CA LEU A 22 4.05 6.78 6.61
C LEU A 22 3.43 6.94 5.22
N GLY A 23 2.29 7.62 5.17
CA GLY A 23 1.65 7.98 3.90
C GLY A 23 2.56 8.87 3.03
N PRO A 24 2.25 9.03 1.74
CA PRO A 24 3.10 9.73 0.77
C PRO A 24 3.36 11.21 1.11
N ALA A 25 2.46 11.83 1.90
CA ALA A 25 2.58 13.22 2.37
C ALA A 25 3.38 13.39 3.66
N ARG A 26 3.74 12.30 4.35
CA ARG A 26 4.46 12.38 5.61
C ARG A 26 5.95 12.12 5.40
N SER A 27 6.75 12.81 6.19
CA SER A 27 8.18 12.55 6.32
C SER A 27 8.49 12.35 7.79
N ILE A 28 9.54 11.57 8.08
CA ILE A 28 10.02 11.34 9.44
C ILE A 28 11.52 11.58 9.48
N SER A 29 11.99 12.21 10.56
CA SER A 29 13.43 12.39 10.80
C SER A 29 14.05 11.06 11.24
N CYS A 30 15.16 10.68 10.61
CA CYS A 30 15.95 9.54 11.07
C CYS A 30 16.57 9.86 12.44
N ALA A 31 16.36 9.01 13.45
CA ALA A 31 16.92 9.22 14.79
C ALA A 31 18.46 9.19 14.83
N SER A 32 19.10 8.56 13.84
CA SER A 32 20.57 8.43 13.79
C SER A 32 21.28 9.60 13.11
N CYS A 33 20.73 10.13 12.01
CA CYS A 33 21.40 11.17 11.21
C CYS A 33 20.60 12.46 11.07
N GLY A 34 19.37 12.52 11.63
CA GLY A 34 18.49 13.68 11.52
C GLY A 34 17.86 13.88 10.13
N ALA A 35 18.34 13.19 9.09
CA ALA A 35 17.83 13.35 7.74
C ALA A 35 16.32 13.03 7.66
N ARG A 36 15.56 13.86 6.93
CA ARG A 36 14.14 13.62 6.69
C ARG A 36 13.97 12.57 5.61
N VAL A 37 13.38 11.44 5.97
CA VAL A 37 13.10 10.33 5.07
C VAL A 37 11.61 10.29 4.78
N SER A 38 11.25 10.04 3.53
CA SER A 38 9.88 9.92 3.07
C SER A 38 9.74 8.79 2.06
N VAL A 39 8.50 8.46 1.76
CA VAL A 39 8.17 7.47 0.73
C VAL A 39 8.03 8.19 -0.62
N THR A 40 8.47 7.58 -1.72
CA THR A 40 8.33 8.18 -3.05
C THR A 40 6.86 8.39 -3.40
N TRP A 41 6.50 9.62 -3.79
CA TRP A 41 5.13 9.96 -4.15
C TRP A 41 4.66 9.17 -5.37
N PHE A 42 5.50 9.09 -6.40
CA PHE A 42 5.19 8.38 -7.65
C PHE A 42 4.86 6.91 -7.44
N ALA A 43 5.72 6.15 -6.75
CA ALA A 43 5.47 4.74 -6.53
C ALA A 43 4.26 4.52 -5.60
N SER A 44 4.05 5.41 -4.61
CA SER A 44 2.87 5.35 -3.75
C SER A 44 1.58 5.61 -4.55
N MET A 45 1.57 6.60 -5.45
CA MET A 45 0.41 6.91 -6.29
C MET A 45 0.14 5.82 -7.32
N ALA A 46 1.18 5.29 -7.98
CA ALA A 46 1.04 4.19 -8.92
C ALA A 46 0.40 2.96 -8.26
N LEU A 47 0.83 2.66 -7.03
CA LEU A 47 0.24 1.60 -6.22
C LEU A 47 -1.22 1.90 -5.86
N ILE A 48 -1.53 3.09 -5.33
CA ILE A 48 -2.93 3.45 -5.01
C ILE A 48 -3.83 3.35 -6.24
N ALA A 49 -3.36 3.81 -7.41
CA ALA A 49 -4.09 3.71 -8.67
C ALA A 49 -4.29 2.25 -9.14
N LEU A 50 -3.28 1.40 -8.94
CA LEU A 50 -3.40 -0.03 -9.23
C LEU A 50 -4.47 -0.68 -8.34
N GLN A 51 -4.44 -0.38 -7.04
CA GLN A 51 -5.40 -0.92 -6.08
C GLN A 51 -6.83 -0.45 -6.36
N SER A 52 -7.02 0.81 -6.74
CA SER A 52 -8.34 1.32 -7.12
C SER A 52 -8.86 0.64 -8.39
N CYS A 53 -8.01 0.41 -9.39
CA CYS A 53 -8.36 -0.40 -10.56
C CYS A 53 -8.81 -1.82 -10.17
N VAL A 54 -8.08 -2.49 -9.28
CA VAL A 54 -8.46 -3.84 -8.80
C VAL A 54 -9.82 -3.82 -8.12
N MET A 55 -10.11 -2.82 -7.28
CA MET A 55 -11.43 -2.68 -6.64
C MET A 55 -12.56 -2.45 -7.65
N VAL A 56 -12.35 -1.61 -8.66
CA VAL A 56 -13.35 -1.37 -9.71
C VAL A 56 -13.59 -2.64 -10.52
N VAL A 57 -12.53 -3.32 -10.97
CA VAL A 57 -12.64 -4.55 -11.77
C VAL A 57 -13.33 -5.65 -10.97
N THR A 58 -12.94 -5.88 -9.71
CA THR A 58 -13.58 -6.89 -8.85
C THR A 58 -15.05 -6.54 -8.55
N GLY A 59 -15.39 -5.26 -8.35
CA GLY A 59 -16.76 -4.81 -8.19
C GLY A 59 -17.62 -5.04 -9.43
N VAL A 60 -17.13 -4.67 -10.61
CA VAL A 60 -17.83 -4.93 -11.89
C VAL A 60 -17.98 -6.42 -12.13
N LEU A 61 -16.94 -7.22 -11.89
CA LEU A 61 -16.99 -8.66 -12.05
C LEU A 61 -18.00 -9.31 -11.08
N ALA A 62 -18.06 -8.86 -9.83
CA ALA A 62 -19.04 -9.33 -8.85
C ALA A 62 -20.47 -9.01 -9.29
N LEU A 63 -20.70 -7.84 -9.90
CA LEU A 63 -22.00 -7.45 -10.46
C LEU A 63 -22.37 -8.25 -11.71
N MET A 64 -21.42 -8.54 -12.59
CA MET A 64 -21.63 -9.33 -13.80
C MET A 64 -21.91 -10.81 -13.49
N LEU A 65 -21.28 -11.35 -12.44
CA LEU A 65 -21.49 -12.72 -11.96
C LEU A 65 -22.74 -12.87 -11.09
N ALA A 66 -23.31 -11.76 -10.61
CA ALA A 66 -24.57 -11.78 -9.90
C ALA A 66 -25.68 -12.12 -10.89
N SER A 67 -26.07 -13.40 -10.92
CA SER A 67 -27.24 -13.83 -11.69
C SER A 67 -28.51 -13.15 -11.15
N PRO A 68 -29.54 -12.94 -11.98
CA PRO A 68 -30.79 -12.28 -11.55
C PRO A 68 -31.56 -13.06 -10.46
N PHE A 69 -31.15 -14.29 -10.15
CA PHE A 69 -31.73 -15.14 -9.10
C PHE A 69 -30.86 -15.23 -7.85
N SER A 70 -29.68 -14.62 -7.85
CA SER A 70 -28.77 -14.65 -6.69
C SER A 70 -29.18 -13.60 -5.66
N SER A 71 -29.25 -14.00 -4.39
CA SER A 71 -29.45 -13.09 -3.26
C SER A 71 -28.34 -12.01 -3.26
N LEU A 72 -28.68 -10.79 -2.84
CA LEU A 72 -27.75 -9.65 -2.67
C LEU A 72 -26.50 -10.01 -1.85
N TYR A 73 -26.56 -11.06 -1.04
CA TYR A 73 -25.43 -11.59 -0.28
C TYR A 73 -24.24 -12.04 -1.15
N THR A 74 -24.52 -12.67 -2.31
CA THR A 74 -23.51 -13.26 -3.19
C THR A 74 -22.50 -12.24 -3.75
N PRO A 75 -22.93 -11.12 -4.38
CA PRO A 75 -22.00 -10.10 -4.87
C PRO A 75 -21.22 -9.41 -3.74
N ILE A 76 -21.84 -9.23 -2.55
CA ILE A 76 -21.17 -8.62 -1.39
C ILE A 76 -20.02 -9.51 -0.90
N VAL A 77 -20.25 -10.82 -0.80
CA VAL A 77 -19.21 -11.77 -0.36
C VAL A 77 -18.07 -11.86 -1.38
N ILE A 78 -18.39 -11.91 -2.69
CA ILE A 78 -17.38 -11.92 -3.75
C ILE A 78 -16.54 -10.63 -3.72
N PHE A 79 -17.18 -9.47 -3.54
CA PHE A 79 -16.48 -8.20 -3.42
C PHE A 79 -15.59 -8.12 -2.16
N ALA A 80 -16.10 -8.58 -1.01
CA ALA A 80 -15.34 -8.61 0.24
C ALA A 80 -14.13 -9.54 0.16
N LEU A 81 -14.30 -10.75 -0.40
CA LEU A 81 -13.20 -11.69 -0.62
C LEU A 81 -12.21 -11.16 -1.64
N GLY A 82 -12.68 -10.65 -2.78
CA GLY A 82 -11.82 -10.10 -3.83
C GLY A 82 -10.98 -8.92 -3.35
N SER A 83 -11.56 -8.03 -2.56
CA SER A 83 -10.84 -6.89 -1.95
C SER A 83 -9.85 -7.33 -0.87
N ALA A 84 -10.19 -8.30 -0.03
CA ALA A 84 -9.27 -8.87 0.96
C ALA A 84 -8.05 -9.54 0.29
N VAL A 85 -8.29 -10.32 -0.78
CA VAL A 85 -7.23 -10.99 -1.54
C VAL A 85 -6.38 -9.98 -2.31
N GLY A 86 -6.94 -8.86 -2.78
CA GLY A 86 -6.19 -7.80 -3.46
C GLY A 86 -5.34 -6.93 -2.53
N THR A 87 -5.81 -6.66 -1.31
CA THR A 87 -5.12 -5.75 -0.37
C THR A 87 -3.88 -6.35 0.27
N ALA A 88 -3.84 -7.65 0.56
CA ALA A 88 -2.67 -8.32 1.12
C ALA A 88 -1.41 -8.25 0.22
N PRO A 89 -1.44 -8.65 -1.07
CA PRO A 89 -0.30 -8.53 -1.96
C PRO A 89 0.04 -7.06 -2.23
N PHE A 90 -0.93 -6.17 -2.22
CA PHE A 90 -0.72 -4.74 -2.32
C PHE A 90 0.14 -4.19 -1.16
N LEU A 91 -0.25 -4.50 0.08
CA LEU A 91 0.50 -4.10 1.29
C LEU A 91 1.90 -4.69 1.28
N TRP A 92 2.03 -5.95 0.89
CA TRP A 92 3.33 -6.61 0.73
C TRP A 92 4.20 -5.93 -0.32
N ALA A 93 3.63 -5.63 -1.50
CA ALA A 93 4.32 -4.93 -2.59
C ALA A 93 4.73 -3.52 -2.18
N TYR A 94 3.88 -2.79 -1.44
CA TYR A 94 4.19 -1.46 -0.93
C TYR A 94 5.40 -1.47 0.01
N VAL A 95 5.44 -2.43 0.95
CA VAL A 95 6.57 -2.56 1.86
C VAL A 95 7.85 -2.94 1.12
N ARG A 96 7.75 -3.82 0.12
CA ARG A 96 8.91 -4.38 -0.59
C ARG A 96 9.47 -3.47 -1.68
N PHE A 97 8.63 -2.89 -2.52
CA PHE A 97 9.04 -2.20 -3.75
C PHE A 97 9.14 -0.69 -3.62
N VAL A 98 8.51 -0.07 -2.63
CA VAL A 98 8.53 1.40 -2.53
C VAL A 98 9.78 1.85 -1.79
N PRO A 99 10.81 2.42 -2.45
CA PRO A 99 12.01 2.83 -1.76
C PRO A 99 11.75 4.03 -0.85
N LEU A 100 12.54 4.12 0.22
CA LEU A 100 12.64 5.32 1.04
C LEU A 100 13.56 6.32 0.34
N VAL A 101 13.15 7.58 0.27
CA VAL A 101 13.95 8.67 -0.29
C VAL A 101 14.14 9.78 0.73
N VAL A 102 15.32 10.41 0.69
CA VAL A 102 15.60 11.59 1.52
C VAL A 102 14.82 12.77 0.93
N ARG A 103 14.02 13.45 1.75
CA ARG A 103 13.29 14.68 1.37
C ARG A 103 13.97 15.87 2.03
N GLY A 104 14.65 16.68 1.22
CA GLY A 104 15.39 17.86 1.67
C GLY A 104 16.88 17.57 1.83
N ALA A 105 17.63 17.89 0.77
CA ALA A 105 18.93 18.54 0.90
C ALA A 105 18.68 20.04 0.75
#